data_AF-A0A1Y1VRN8-F1
#
_entry.id   AF-A0A1Y1VRN8-F1
#
_cell.length_a   1.000
_cell.length_b   1.000
_cell.length_c   1.000
_cell.angle_alpha   90.00
_cell.angle_beta   90.00
_cell.angle_gamma   90.00
#
_symmetry.space_group_name_H-M   'P 1'
#
loop_
_entity.id
_entity.type
_entity.pdbx_description
1 polymer ?
#
loop_
_entity_poly.entity_id
_entity_poly.type
_entity_poly.pdbx_seq_one_letter_code
_entity_poly.pdbx_strand_id
1 'polypeptide(L)'
;MVAKGVVRKELQWKHARTFFYFRLKRRLAEEYLLRDMAKTSPDMDREEQKAILQAWFEQSNSEAYDDDRALMRAWKAQVEAANVAANVAGATDDALLAALQQLSPERRKQLLPSSPSEKN
;
A
#
# COMPACT_ATOMS: atom_id res chain seq x y z
N MET A 1 22.77 -13.34 -20.43
CA MET A 1 23.03 -11.94 -20.05
C MET A 1 22.92 -11.71 -18.54
N VAL A 2 22.00 -12.38 -17.85
CA VAL A 2 21.91 -12.35 -16.37
C VAL A 2 23.20 -12.82 -15.70
N ALA A 3 23.77 -13.96 -16.14
CA ALA A 3 25.05 -14.46 -15.61
C ALA A 3 26.24 -13.50 -15.84
N LYS A 4 26.11 -12.55 -16.78
CA LYS A 4 27.10 -11.50 -17.04
C LYS A 4 26.80 -10.20 -16.27
N GLY A 5 25.76 -10.17 -15.45
CA GLY A 5 25.37 -8.99 -14.65
C GLY A 5 24.74 -7.84 -15.42
N VAL A 6 24.56 -7.96 -16.74
CA VAL A 6 24.05 -6.85 -17.58
C VAL A 6 22.56 -6.59 -17.37
N VAL A 7 21.80 -7.63 -17.02
CA VAL A 7 20.36 -7.53 -16.78
C VAL A 7 20.00 -8.19 -15.45
N ARG A 8 19.03 -7.61 -14.73
CA ARG A 8 18.70 -8.02 -13.36
C ARG A 8 17.95 -9.35 -13.27
N LYS A 9 17.07 -9.65 -14.22
CA LYS A 9 16.18 -10.82 -14.19
C LYS A 9 15.74 -11.22 -15.60
N GLU A 10 15.59 -12.52 -15.84
CA GLU A 10 14.97 -13.04 -17.06
C GLU A 10 13.44 -12.95 -16.95
N LEU A 11 12.79 -12.54 -18.03
CA LEU A 11 11.35 -12.26 -18.03
C LEU A 11 10.67 -12.97 -19.18
N GLN A 12 9.62 -13.72 -18.88
CA GLN A 12 8.75 -14.31 -19.90
C GLN A 12 7.83 -13.23 -20.48
N TRP A 13 7.79 -13.13 -21.81
CA TRP A 13 7.01 -12.10 -22.52
C TRP A 13 5.53 -12.05 -22.09
N LYS A 14 4.92 -13.22 -21.87
CA LYS A 14 3.52 -13.35 -21.41
C LYS A 14 3.24 -12.60 -20.10
N HIS A 15 4.23 -12.48 -19.22
CA HIS A 15 4.10 -11.82 -17.93
C HIS A 15 4.75 -10.43 -17.89
N ALA A 16 5.32 -9.97 -19.02
CA ALA A 16 6.11 -8.75 -19.06
C ALA A 16 5.29 -7.51 -18.71
N ARG A 17 4.07 -7.39 -19.23
CA ARG A 17 3.18 -6.25 -18.94
C ARG A 17 2.91 -6.11 -17.45
N THR A 18 2.52 -7.20 -16.80
CA THR A 18 2.20 -7.19 -15.36
C THR A 18 3.44 -6.89 -14.53
N PHE A 19 4.58 -7.47 -14.89
CA PHE A 19 5.85 -7.20 -14.23
C PHE A 19 6.21 -5.71 -14.29
N PHE A 20 6.26 -5.12 -15.49
CA PHE A 20 6.63 -3.70 -15.63
C PHE A 20 5.61 -2.75 -15.02
N TYR A 21 4.33 -3.10 -15.01
CA TYR A 21 3.30 -2.29 -14.34
C TYR A 21 3.60 -2.09 -12.86
N PHE A 22 3.84 -3.18 -12.11
CA PHE A 22 4.13 -3.08 -10.68
C PHE A 22 5.51 -2.48 -10.42
N ARG A 23 6.51 -2.83 -11.24
CA ARG A 23 7.86 -2.26 -11.16
C ARG A 23 7.84 -0.74 -11.31
N LEU A 24 7.18 -0.24 -12.36
CA LEU A 24 7.09 1.19 -12.64
C LEU A 24 6.33 1.91 -11.53
N LYS A 25 5.19 1.36 -11.11
CA LYS A 25 4.39 1.94 -10.03
C LYS A 25 5.18 2.08 -8.74
N ARG A 26 5.96 1.05 -8.37
CA ARG A 26 6.86 1.12 -7.21
C ARG A 26 7.94 2.18 -7.38
N ARG A 27 8.64 2.22 -8.51
CA ARG A 27 9.69 3.21 -8.76
C ARG A 27 9.18 4.65 -8.74
N LEU A 28 8.00 4.91 -9.29
CA LEU A 28 7.39 6.23 -9.23
C LEU A 28 7.07 6.64 -7.80
N ALA A 29 6.49 5.72 -7.02
CA ALA A 29 6.23 5.92 -5.60
C ALA A 29 7.51 6.23 -4.80
N GLU A 30 8.57 5.45 -4.99
CA GLU A 30 9.88 5.71 -4.36
C GLU A 30 10.41 7.10 -4.71
N GLU A 31 10.36 7.51 -5.97
CA GLU A 31 10.82 8.85 -6.37
C GLU A 31 9.96 9.97 -5.77
N TYR A 32 8.65 9.76 -5.59
CA TYR A 32 7.82 10.73 -4.85
C TYR A 32 8.24 10.85 -3.39
N LEU A 33 8.48 9.72 -2.71
CA LEU A 33 8.96 9.69 -1.33
C LEU A 33 10.33 10.36 -1.19
N LEU A 34 11.29 10.04 -2.06
CA LEU A 34 12.61 10.66 -2.07
C LEU A 34 12.51 12.17 -2.29
N ARG A 35 11.65 12.62 -3.21
CA ARG A 35 11.42 14.05 -3.45
C ARG A 35 10.85 14.75 -2.23
N ASP A 36 9.95 14.10 -1.49
CA ASP A 36 9.35 14.70 -0.30
C ASP A 36 10.33 14.68 0.88
N MET A 37 11.16 13.63 1.03
CA MET A 37 12.28 13.60 1.97
C MET A 37 13.28 14.73 1.71
N ALA A 38 13.66 14.95 0.45
CA ALA A 38 14.57 16.02 0.06
C ALA A 38 14.00 17.43 0.36
N LYS A 39 12.68 17.61 0.33
CA LYS A 39 12.04 18.88 0.73
C LYS A 39 12.07 19.08 2.24
N THR A 40 11.90 18.01 3.01
CA THR A 40 11.89 18.06 4.48
C THR A 40 13.30 18.16 5.07
N SER A 41 14.28 17.51 4.44
CA SER A 41 15.69 17.51 4.84
C SER A 41 16.59 17.76 3.62
N PRO A 42 16.88 19.04 3.30
CA PRO A 42 17.67 19.42 2.13
C PRO A 42 19.14 18.99 2.19
N ASP A 43 19.67 18.78 3.40
CA ASP A 43 21.08 18.44 3.63
C ASP A 43 21.38 16.94 3.44
N MET A 44 20.35 16.11 3.30
CA MET A 44 20.50 14.66 3.20
C MET A 44 20.86 14.23 1.77
N ASP A 45 21.92 13.43 1.63
CA ASP A 45 22.33 12.93 0.32
C ASP A 45 21.33 11.91 -0.25
N ARG A 46 21.27 11.81 -1.58
CA ARG A 46 20.34 10.88 -2.25
C ARG A 46 20.65 9.42 -1.94
N GLU A 47 21.91 9.06 -1.69
CA GLU A 47 22.26 7.70 -1.28
C GLU A 47 21.75 7.39 0.13
N GLU A 48 21.85 8.34 1.05
CA GLU A 48 21.31 8.24 2.41
C GLU A 48 19.79 8.12 2.40
N GLN A 49 19.09 8.93 1.59
CA GLN A 49 17.64 8.84 1.43
C GLN A 49 17.21 7.45 0.94
N LYS A 50 17.94 6.87 -0.02
CA LYS A 50 17.69 5.50 -0.51
C LYS A 50 17.98 4.45 0.55
N ALA A 51 19.03 4.61 1.35
CA ALA A 51 19.38 3.69 2.42
C ALA A 51 18.32 3.68 3.51
N ILE A 52 17.82 4.85 3.91
CA ILE A 52 16.71 4.98 4.86
C ILE A 52 15.44 4.33 4.31
N LEU A 53 15.11 4.61 3.05
CA LEU A 53 13.93 4.02 2.41
C LEU A 53 14.04 2.49 2.33
N GLN A 54 15.23 1.96 2.01
CA GLN A 54 15.50 0.53 2.03
C GLN A 54 15.34 -0.06 3.43
N ALA A 55 15.87 0.59 4.46
CA ALA A 55 15.72 0.14 5.85
C ALA A 55 14.25 0.09 6.28
N TRP A 56 13.43 1.07 5.90
CA TRP A 56 11.99 1.06 6.16
C TRP A 56 11.28 -0.11 5.44
N PHE A 57 11.69 -0.43 4.21
CA PHE A 57 11.16 -1.57 3.47
C PHE A 57 11.58 -2.91 4.07
N GLU A 58 12.83 -3.06 4.49
CA GLU A 58 13.32 -4.28 5.14
C GLU A 58 12.62 -4.52 6.48
N GLN A 59 12.42 -3.46 7.28
CA GLN A 59 11.71 -3.54 8.56
C GLN A 59 10.23 -3.90 8.40
N SER A 60 9.59 -3.44 7.32
CA SER A 60 8.16 -3.69 7.08
C SER A 60 7.87 -4.99 6.32
N ASN A 61 8.82 -5.51 5.52
CA ASN A 61 8.53 -6.61 4.61
C ASN A 61 9.79 -7.38 4.15
N SER A 62 10.35 -8.18 5.05
CA SER A 62 11.60 -8.93 4.83
C SER A 62 11.57 -9.96 3.67
N GLU A 63 10.41 -10.45 3.23
CA GLU A 63 10.33 -11.52 2.22
C GLU A 63 9.81 -11.06 0.85
N ALA A 64 9.27 -9.83 0.75
CA ALA A 64 8.54 -9.38 -0.44
C ALA A 64 9.30 -8.40 -1.35
N TYR A 65 10.53 -8.02 -1.02
CA TYR A 65 11.26 -6.97 -1.75
C TYR A 65 11.48 -7.31 -3.23
N ASP A 66 11.67 -8.60 -3.55
CA ASP A 66 11.87 -9.07 -4.92
C ASP A 66 10.58 -9.30 -5.72
N ASP A 67 9.41 -9.31 -5.05
CA ASP A 67 8.11 -9.36 -5.71
C ASP A 67 7.39 -8.01 -5.60
N ASP A 68 7.61 -7.17 -6.63
CA ASP A 68 7.00 -5.85 -6.75
C ASP A 68 5.45 -5.89 -6.62
N ARG A 69 4.80 -7.00 -6.98
CA ARG A 69 3.34 -7.13 -6.87
C ARG A 69 2.91 -7.38 -5.42
N ALA A 70 3.58 -8.28 -4.72
CA ALA A 70 3.29 -8.58 -3.33
C ALA A 70 3.57 -7.35 -2.45
N LEU A 71 4.71 -6.70 -2.67
CA LEU A 71 5.09 -5.48 -1.97
C LEU A 71 4.06 -4.36 -2.14
N MET A 72 3.64 -4.09 -3.38
CA MET A 72 2.64 -3.04 -3.63
C MET A 72 1.27 -3.35 -3.02
N ARG A 73 0.90 -4.63 -2.88
CA ARG A 73 -0.33 -5.04 -2.20
C ARG A 73 -0.23 -4.84 -0.69
N ALA A 74 0.87 -5.30 -0.09
CA ALA A 74 1.13 -5.14 1.34
C ALA A 74 1.18 -3.65 1.71
N TRP A 75 1.89 -2.84 0.93
CA TRP A 75 1.96 -1.39 1.17
C TRP A 75 0.60 -0.73 1.03
N LYS A 76 -0.19 -1.08 0.01
CA LYS A 76 -1.55 -0.55 -0.14
C LYS A 76 -2.43 -0.91 1.06
N ALA A 77 -2.38 -2.16 1.52
CA ALA A 77 -3.13 -2.59 2.69
C ALA A 77 -2.71 -1.85 3.97
N GLN A 78 -1.41 -1.61 4.15
CA GLN A 78 -0.88 -0.84 5.27
C GLN A 78 -1.35 0.62 5.25
N VAL A 79 -1.32 1.27 4.08
CA VAL A 79 -1.81 2.65 3.91
C VAL A 79 -3.32 2.72 4.14
N GLU A 80 -4.08 1.76 3.62
CA GLU A 80 -5.53 1.67 3.87
C GLU A 80 -5.81 1.48 5.36
N ALA A 81 -5.08 0.61 6.05
CA ALA A 81 -5.21 0.41 7.50
C ALA A 81 -4.86 1.68 8.29
N ALA A 82 -3.79 2.39 7.92
CA ALA A 82 -3.42 3.66 8.55
C ALA A 82 -4.49 4.74 8.34
N ASN A 83 -5.04 4.84 7.13
CA ASN A 83 -6.13 5.77 6.82
C ASN A 83 -7.41 5.41 7.60
N VAL A 84 -7.76 4.13 7.69
CA VAL A 84 -8.90 3.66 8.49
C VAL A 84 -8.68 3.98 9.96
N ALA A 85 -7.49 3.74 10.51
CA ALA A 85 -7.16 4.08 11.89
C ALA A 85 -7.26 5.58 12.16
N ALA A 86 -6.75 6.43 11.25
CA ALA A 86 -6.89 7.88 11.34
C ALA A 86 -8.36 8.33 11.27
N ASN A 87 -9.16 7.73 10.37
CA ASN A 87 -10.58 8.04 10.24
C ASN A 87 -11.39 7.61 11.47
N VAL A 88 -11.10 6.44 12.05
CA VAL A 88 -11.76 5.96 13.27
C VAL A 88 -11.35 6.82 14.47
N ALA A 89 -10.09 7.19 14.60
CA ALA A 89 -9.62 8.08 15.66
C ALA A 89 -10.23 9.50 15.57
N GLY A 90 -10.51 9.97 14.35
CA GLY A 90 -11.18 11.25 14.11
C GLY A 90 -12.70 11.21 14.13
N ALA A 91 -13.32 10.01 14.18
CA ALA A 91 -14.76 9.87 14.12
C ALA A 91 -15.36 9.82 15.53
N THR A 92 -16.22 10.79 15.83
CA THR A 92 -17.13 10.72 16.98
C THR A 92 -18.29 9.77 16.66
N ASP A 93 -18.96 9.24 17.69
CA ASP A 93 -20.10 8.33 17.53
C ASP A 93 -21.20 8.92 16.62
N ASP A 94 -21.43 10.23 16.71
CA ASP A 94 -22.38 10.97 15.87
C ASP A 94 -21.95 11.02 14.39
N ALA A 95 -20.65 11.18 14.11
CA ALA A 95 -20.11 11.18 12.76
C ALA A 95 -20.22 9.79 12.11
N LEU A 96 -20.01 8.72 12.90
CA LEU A 96 -20.20 7.34 12.45
C LEU A 96 -21.67 7.05 12.14
N LEU A 97 -22.60 7.52 12.98
CA LEU A 97 -24.03 7.39 12.74
C LEU A 97 -24.49 8.19 11.50
N ALA A 98 -23.98 9.41 11.31
CA ALA A 98 -24.26 10.21 10.11
C ALA A 98 -23.71 9.54 8.83
N ALA A 99 -22.50 8.96 8.88
CA ALA A 99 -21.93 8.21 7.77
C ALA A 99 -22.74 6.95 7.45
N LEU A 100 -23.22 6.24 8.47
CA LEU A 100 -24.16 5.12 8.30
C LEU A 100 -25.47 5.59 7.65
N GLN A 101 -25.96 6.78 7.99
CA GLN A 101 -27.17 7.37 7.40
C GLN A 101 -27.02 7.80 5.93
N GLN A 102 -25.80 7.97 5.43
CA GLN A 102 -25.54 8.28 4.01
C GLN A 102 -25.46 7.01 3.13
N LEU A 103 -25.21 5.84 3.72
CA LEU A 103 -25.20 4.57 2.99
C LEU A 103 -26.61 4.13 2.59
N SER A 104 -26.77 3.55 1.39
CA SER A 104 -28.07 3.05 0.93
C SER A 104 -28.62 1.97 1.88
N PRO A 105 -29.96 1.87 2.06
CA PRO A 105 -30.55 0.91 2.99
C PRO A 105 -30.23 -0.55 2.63
N GLU A 106 -30.07 -0.86 1.34
CA GLU A 106 -29.62 -2.17 0.86
C GLU A 106 -28.19 -2.49 1.30
N ARG A 107 -27.29 -1.49 1.24
CA ARG A 107 -25.90 -1.66 1.65
C ARG A 107 -25.77 -1.84 3.16
N ARG A 108 -26.61 -1.18 3.95
CA ARG A 108 -26.69 -1.38 5.41
C ARG A 108 -27.14 -2.80 5.76
N LYS A 109 -28.17 -3.31 5.07
CA LYS A 109 -28.67 -4.69 5.25
C LYS A 109 -27.65 -5.77 4.85
N GLN A 110 -26.76 -5.49 3.90
CA GLN A 110 -25.67 -6.41 3.53
C GLN A 110 -24.50 -6.43 4.54
N LEU A 111 -24.22 -5.29 5.19
CA LEU A 111 -23.08 -5.15 6.10
C LEU A 111 -23.39 -5.59 7.53
N LEU A 112 -24.64 -5.42 7.97
CA LEU A 112 -25.13 -6.01 9.21
C LEU A 112 -25.41 -7.49 8.91
N PRO A 113 -24.70 -8.46 9.52
CA PRO A 113 -25.10 -9.86 9.41
C PRO A 113 -26.55 -9.93 9.87
N SER A 114 -27.43 -10.49 9.03
CA SER A 114 -28.82 -10.72 9.38
C SER A 114 -28.84 -11.36 10.76
N SER A 115 -29.37 -10.64 11.78
CA SER A 115 -29.53 -11.20 13.12
C SER A 115 -30.07 -12.62 12.98
N PRO A 116 -29.46 -13.62 13.63
CA PRO A 116 -29.97 -14.97 13.55
C PRO A 116 -31.42 -14.91 14.00
N SER A 117 -32.31 -15.22 13.07
CA SER A 117 -33.76 -15.38 13.28
C SER A 117 -33.97 -16.03 14.63
N GLU A 118 -34.68 -15.34 15.52
CA GLU A 118 -35.28 -15.95 16.70
C GLU A 118 -36.07 -17.17 16.22
N LYS A 119 -35.54 -18.36 16.52
CA LYS A 119 -36.28 -19.61 16.38
C LYS A 119 -37.22 -19.69 17.58
N ASN A 120 -38.49 -19.40 17.34
CA ASN A 120 -39.60 -19.97 18.12
C ASN A 120 -40.26 -21.05 17.26
#